data_AF-F1YLU9-F1
#
_entry.id   AF-F1YLU9-F1
#
_cell.length_a   1.000
_cell.length_b   1.000
_cell.length_c   1.000
_cell.angle_alpha   90.00
_cell.angle_beta   90.00
_cell.angle_gamma   90.00
#
_symmetry.space_group_name_H-M   'P 1'
#
loop_
_entity.id
_entity.type
_entity.pdbx_description
1 polymer ?
#
loop_
_entity_poly.entity_id
_entity_poly.type
_entity_poly.pdbx_seq_one_letter_code
_entity_poly.pdbx_strand_id
1 'polypeptide(L)'
;MHDPNYVFPDSAVPGWVWRYNRSAAQRHDRFVRSTRSWFPGLRDRRGRRLLSSILLALLAAVVITSVVSFWYPVWSSVPFLVFLLTSLAAVMMLRVVTESIAGAPADTLDEIQLTQRNAARALAYNLLLPPMLVVYAILITLSLREQVDGTLLMSIAWLLIASVYSLSCVPDVLMSWWMQDPEPEYPSDEN
;
A
#
# COMPACT_ATOMS: atom_id res chain seq x y z
N MET A 1 -18.07 -6.94 24.23
CA MET A 1 -18.52 -8.15 23.53
C MET A 1 -17.26 -8.95 23.28
N HIS A 2 -17.20 -10.11 23.93
CA HIS A 2 -16.07 -11.03 23.94
C HIS A 2 -16.18 -11.86 22.67
N ASP A 3 -15.17 -11.81 21.80
CA ASP A 3 -15.12 -12.66 20.61
C ASP A 3 -14.39 -13.95 21.01
N PRO A 4 -15.10 -15.10 21.11
CA PRO A 4 -14.53 -16.36 21.60
C PRO A 4 -13.44 -16.95 20.69
N ASN A 5 -13.19 -16.38 19.51
CA ASN A 5 -12.20 -16.87 18.54
C ASN A 5 -10.87 -16.09 18.56
N TYR A 6 -10.63 -15.20 19.54
CA TYR A 6 -9.37 -14.45 19.62
C TYR A 6 -8.20 -15.32 20.13
N VAL A 7 -7.18 -15.50 19.27
CA VAL A 7 -6.01 -16.37 19.52
C VAL A 7 -5.08 -15.86 20.63
N PHE A 8 -5.15 -14.56 20.98
CA PHE A 8 -4.33 -13.97 22.03
C PHE A 8 -5.10 -13.87 23.35
N PRO A 9 -4.56 -14.38 24.47
CA PRO A 9 -5.19 -14.18 25.77
C PRO A 9 -5.32 -12.68 26.06
N ASP A 10 -6.46 -12.25 26.60
CA ASP A 10 -6.80 -10.84 26.86
C ASP A 10 -5.74 -10.09 27.68
N SER A 11 -4.92 -10.81 28.44
CA SER A 11 -3.79 -10.28 29.22
C SER A 11 -2.57 -9.86 28.38
N ALA A 12 -2.46 -10.31 27.12
CA ALA A 12 -1.31 -10.05 26.26
C ALA A 12 -1.44 -8.77 25.42
N VAL A 13 -2.66 -8.24 25.27
CA VAL A 13 -2.93 -7.09 24.39
C VAL A 13 -3.07 -5.81 25.22
N PRO A 14 -2.19 -4.81 25.05
CA PRO A 14 -2.29 -3.56 25.79
C PRO A 14 -3.63 -2.85 25.56
N GLY A 15 -4.24 -2.28 26.61
CA GLY A 15 -5.54 -1.61 26.53
C GLY A 15 -5.64 -0.46 25.51
N TRP A 16 -4.51 0.17 25.14
CA TRP A 16 -4.48 1.20 24.09
C TRP A 16 -4.69 0.63 22.68
N VAL A 17 -4.29 -0.62 22.43
CA VAL A 17 -4.49 -1.32 21.15
C VAL A 17 -5.98 -1.51 20.89
N TRP A 18 -6.76 -1.88 21.92
CA TRP A 18 -8.22 -1.99 21.81
C TRP A 18 -8.89 -0.67 21.45
N ARG A 19 -8.43 0.45 22.05
CA ARG A 19 -8.94 1.80 21.70
C ARG A 19 -8.61 2.18 20.26
N TYR A 20 -7.39 1.84 19.81
CA TYR A 20 -6.96 2.06 18.45
C TYR A 20 -7.79 1.23 17.46
N ASN A 21 -7.96 -0.07 17.69
CA ASN A 21 -8.73 -0.98 16.84
C ASN A 21 -10.19 -0.53 16.71
N ARG A 22 -10.83 -0.14 17.82
CA ARG A 22 -12.21 0.37 17.82
C ARG A 22 -12.35 1.67 17.03
N SER A 23 -11.39 2.59 17.18
CA SER A 23 -11.37 3.84 16.44
C SER A 23 -11.11 3.60 14.94
N ALA A 24 -10.25 2.64 14.61
CA ALA A 24 -9.96 2.24 13.24
C ALA A 24 -11.18 1.60 12.57
N ALA A 25 -11.91 0.73 13.26
CA ALA A 25 -13.15 0.12 12.77
C ALA A 25 -14.20 1.17 12.43
N GLN A 26 -14.44 2.14 13.32
CA GLN A 26 -15.38 3.23 13.05
C GLN A 26 -14.97 4.15 11.89
N ARG A 27 -13.67 4.28 11.59
CA ARG A 27 -13.20 5.04 10.41
C ARG A 27 -13.40 4.23 9.13
N HIS A 28 -13.13 2.93 9.19
CA HIS A 28 -13.32 2.02 8.09
C HIS A 28 -14.80 1.95 7.69
N ASP A 29 -15.71 1.75 8.65
CA ASP A 29 -17.16 1.73 8.38
C ASP A 29 -17.65 3.04 7.74
N ARG A 30 -17.14 4.19 8.21
CA ARG A 30 -17.47 5.50 7.63
C ARG A 30 -16.96 5.64 6.20
N PHE A 31 -15.73 5.20 5.94
CA PHE A 31 -15.12 5.22 4.62
C PHE A 31 -15.88 4.32 3.64
N VAL A 32 -16.17 3.08 4.03
CA VAL A 32 -16.94 2.12 3.22
C VAL A 32 -18.32 2.70 2.90
N ARG A 33 -19.03 3.27 3.89
CA ARG A 33 -20.34 3.89 3.66
C ARG A 33 -20.29 5.09 2.72
N SER A 34 -19.31 6.00 2.88
CA SER A 34 -19.20 7.19 2.02
C SER A 34 -18.83 6.86 0.58
N THR A 35 -18.10 5.77 0.39
CA THR A 35 -17.49 5.40 -0.87
C THR A 35 -18.24 4.26 -1.57
N ARG A 36 -19.28 3.69 -0.93
CA ARG A 36 -20.06 2.56 -1.46
C ARG A 36 -20.66 2.83 -2.85
N SER A 37 -21.03 4.07 -3.16
CA SER A 37 -21.59 4.45 -4.47
C SER A 37 -20.54 4.85 -5.50
N TRP A 38 -19.27 4.93 -5.13
CA TRP A 38 -18.20 5.41 -6.01
C TRP A 38 -17.69 4.27 -6.88
N PHE A 39 -17.58 4.53 -8.19
CA PHE A 39 -16.97 3.65 -9.19
C PHE A 39 -17.49 2.19 -9.21
N PRO A 40 -18.81 1.95 -9.31
CA PRO A 40 -19.37 0.60 -9.29
C PRO A 40 -18.82 -0.29 -10.43
N GLY A 41 -18.62 0.26 -11.63
CA GLY A 41 -18.09 -0.50 -12.78
C GLY A 41 -16.60 -0.86 -12.71
N LEU A 42 -15.85 -0.32 -11.74
CA LEU A 42 -14.43 -0.66 -11.54
C LEU A 42 -14.21 -1.65 -10.39
N ARG A 43 -15.28 -2.02 -9.66
CA ARG A 43 -15.25 -3.00 -8.58
C ARG A 43 -15.15 -4.44 -9.07
N ASP A 44 -15.47 -4.69 -10.34
CA ASP A 44 -15.23 -5.99 -10.98
C ASP A 44 -13.75 -6.36 -10.94
N ARG A 45 -13.46 -7.66 -10.89
CA ARG A 45 -12.10 -8.22 -10.90
C ARG A 45 -11.24 -7.70 -12.06
N ARG A 46 -11.85 -7.46 -13.23
CA ARG A 46 -11.14 -6.90 -14.39
C ARG A 46 -10.73 -5.44 -14.16
N GLY A 47 -11.63 -4.63 -13.60
CA GLY A 47 -11.36 -3.23 -13.25
C GLY A 47 -10.28 -3.11 -12.18
N ARG A 48 -10.37 -3.90 -11.10
CA ARG A 48 -9.37 -3.97 -10.03
C ARG A 48 -7.99 -4.37 -10.56
N ARG A 49 -7.90 -5.39 -11.42
CA ARG A 49 -6.63 -5.84 -12.02
C ARG A 49 -6.03 -4.81 -12.96
N LEU A 50 -6.85 -4.16 -13.79
CA LEU A 50 -6.41 -3.08 -14.68
C LEU A 50 -5.86 -1.90 -13.86
N LEU A 51 -6.56 -1.48 -12.81
CA LEU A 51 -6.12 -0.37 -11.98
C LEU A 51 -4.82 -0.71 -11.23
N SER A 52 -4.67 -1.97 -10.82
CA SER A 52 -3.46 -2.48 -10.18
C SER A 52 -2.28 -2.58 -11.14
N SER A 53 -2.50 -2.97 -12.41
CA SER A 53 -1.44 -2.99 -13.42
C SER A 53 -1.02 -1.57 -13.82
N ILE A 54 -1.96 -0.63 -13.94
CA ILE A 54 -1.68 0.79 -14.14
C ILE A 54 -0.84 1.33 -12.97
N LEU A 55 -1.24 1.03 -11.73
CA LEU A 55 -0.49 1.44 -10.56
C LEU A 55 0.93 0.85 -10.59
N LEU A 56 1.09 -0.43 -10.89
CA LEU A 56 2.41 -1.07 -10.97
C LEU A 56 3.29 -0.42 -12.04
N ALA A 57 2.72 -0.06 -13.19
CA ALA A 57 3.43 0.68 -14.24
C ALA A 57 3.85 2.09 -13.78
N LEU A 58 2.98 2.81 -13.06
CA LEU A 58 3.29 4.11 -12.48
C LEU A 58 4.39 4.02 -11.41
N LEU A 59 4.35 3.03 -10.53
CA LEU A 59 5.39 2.80 -9.53
C LEU A 59 6.74 2.48 -10.19
N ALA A 60 6.74 1.65 -11.23
CA ALA A 60 7.94 1.39 -12.01
C ALA A 60 8.49 2.68 -12.64
N ALA A 61 7.62 3.54 -13.19
CA ALA A 61 8.02 4.84 -13.73
C ALA A 61 8.63 5.77 -12.67
N VAL A 62 8.09 5.80 -11.43
CA VAL A 62 8.67 6.54 -10.30
C VAL A 62 10.08 6.04 -9.98
N VAL A 63 10.28 4.72 -9.91
CA VAL A 63 11.62 4.14 -9.65
C VAL A 63 12.58 4.45 -10.79
N ILE A 64 12.16 4.27 -12.05
CA ILE A 64 13.00 4.53 -13.24
C ILE A 64 13.41 5.99 -13.28
N THR A 65 12.46 6.93 -13.12
CA THR A 65 12.77 8.37 -13.12
C THR A 65 13.70 8.76 -11.98
N SER A 66 13.55 8.13 -10.82
CA SER A 66 14.48 8.31 -9.72
C SER A 66 15.89 7.80 -10.04
N VAL A 67 16.03 6.68 -10.74
CA VAL A 67 17.36 6.17 -11.15
C VAL A 67 17.96 7.09 -12.23
N VAL A 68 17.16 7.54 -13.21
CA VAL A 68 17.61 8.47 -14.26
C VAL A 68 18.11 9.80 -13.66
N SER A 69 17.63 10.19 -12.48
CA SER A 69 18.08 11.40 -11.79
C SER A 69 19.57 11.43 -11.44
N PHE A 70 20.26 10.29 -11.40
CA PHE A 70 21.71 10.25 -11.21
C PHE A 70 22.48 10.83 -12.40
N TRP A 71 21.91 10.77 -13.61
CA TRP A 71 22.53 11.33 -14.82
C TRP A 71 21.92 12.68 -15.20
N TYR A 72 20.60 12.83 -15.02
CA TYR A 72 19.86 14.02 -15.44
C TYR A 72 18.97 14.55 -14.31
N PRO A 73 19.54 15.13 -13.24
CA PRO A 73 18.79 15.47 -12.02
C PRO A 73 17.66 16.49 -12.29
N VAL A 74 17.94 17.54 -13.07
CA VAL A 74 16.94 18.59 -13.34
C VAL A 74 15.80 18.07 -14.22
N TRP A 75 16.12 17.33 -15.29
CA TRP A 75 15.15 16.85 -16.26
C TRP A 75 14.26 15.72 -15.72
N SER A 76 14.76 14.95 -14.76
CA SER A 76 14.01 13.86 -14.12
C SER A 76 13.09 14.33 -12.98
N SER A 77 13.29 15.53 -12.44
CA SER A 77 12.48 16.10 -11.34
C SER A 77 10.98 16.18 -11.69
N VAL A 78 10.66 16.75 -12.85
CA VAL A 78 9.30 16.94 -13.34
C VAL A 78 8.59 15.61 -13.58
N PRO A 79 9.11 14.67 -14.38
CA PRO A 79 8.44 13.40 -14.61
C PRO A 79 8.33 12.57 -13.32
N PHE A 80 9.34 12.60 -12.43
CA PHE A 80 9.27 11.96 -11.13
C PHE A 80 8.07 12.46 -10.32
N LEU A 81 7.90 13.78 -10.19
CA LEU A 81 6.80 14.38 -9.44
C LEU A 81 5.45 14.05 -10.08
N VAL A 82 5.34 14.10 -11.41
CA VAL A 82 4.11 13.78 -12.14
C VAL A 82 3.72 12.31 -11.92
N PHE A 83 4.65 11.36 -12.07
CA PHE A 83 4.35 9.95 -11.82
C PHE A 83 4.03 9.68 -10.35
N LEU A 84 4.73 10.34 -9.41
CA LEU A 84 4.47 10.20 -7.98
C LEU A 84 3.04 10.66 -7.64
N LEU A 85 2.63 11.85 -8.06
CA LEU A 85 1.28 12.37 -7.80
C LEU A 85 0.19 11.55 -8.49
N THR A 86 0.42 11.12 -9.72
CA THR A 86 -0.52 10.27 -10.46
C THR A 86 -0.68 8.91 -9.80
N SER A 87 0.43 8.31 -9.33
CA SER A 87 0.41 7.04 -8.61
C SER A 87 -0.31 7.15 -7.26
N LEU A 88 -0.17 8.28 -6.55
CA LEU A 88 -0.88 8.52 -5.29
C LEU A 88 -2.39 8.55 -5.52
N ALA A 89 -2.85 9.23 -6.58
CA ALA A 89 -4.25 9.21 -6.97
C ALA A 89 -4.72 7.78 -7.33
N ALA A 90 -3.91 7.02 -8.07
CA ALA A 90 -4.21 5.64 -8.43
C ALA A 90 -4.29 4.70 -7.21
N VAL A 91 -3.39 4.82 -6.23
CA VAL A 91 -3.44 4.08 -4.96
C VAL A 91 -4.71 4.42 -4.18
N MET A 92 -5.04 5.72 -4.07
CA MET A 92 -6.27 6.12 -3.37
C MET A 92 -7.50 5.54 -4.04
N MET A 93 -7.56 5.57 -5.37
CA MET A 93 -8.62 4.96 -6.14
C MET A 93 -8.67 3.43 -5.94
N LEU A 94 -7.52 2.75 -5.88
CA LEU A 94 -7.45 1.32 -5.60
C LEU A 94 -7.97 1.01 -4.20
N ARG A 95 -7.62 1.82 -3.20
CA ARG A 95 -8.10 1.67 -1.82
C ARG A 95 -9.58 1.93 -1.70
N VAL A 96 -10.11 2.88 -2.46
CA VAL A 96 -11.56 3.13 -2.58
C VAL A 96 -12.27 1.89 -3.14
N VAL A 97 -11.78 1.35 -4.26
CA VAL A 97 -12.40 0.22 -4.95
C VAL A 97 -12.31 -1.08 -4.15
N THR A 98 -11.18 -1.32 -3.48
CA THR A 98 -10.95 -2.49 -2.60
C THR A 98 -11.49 -2.29 -1.19
N GLU A 99 -12.23 -1.21 -0.94
CA GLU A 99 -12.75 -0.84 0.38
C GLU A 99 -11.66 -0.74 1.46
N SER A 100 -10.39 -0.63 1.09
CA SER A 100 -9.23 -0.59 1.97
C SER A 100 -9.03 -1.85 2.81
N ILE A 101 -9.35 -3.04 2.29
CA ILE A 101 -9.18 -4.32 3.01
C ILE A 101 -7.76 -4.52 3.54
N ALA A 102 -6.73 -4.06 2.81
CA ALA A 102 -5.34 -4.09 3.28
C ALA A 102 -5.11 -3.31 4.58
N GLY A 103 -5.95 -2.30 4.88
CA GLY A 103 -5.94 -1.47 6.08
C GLY A 103 -7.11 -1.72 7.04
N ALA A 104 -8.04 -2.63 6.72
CA ALA A 104 -9.22 -2.92 7.54
C ALA A 104 -8.83 -3.51 8.92
N PRO A 105 -9.62 -3.30 9.99
CA PRO A 105 -9.37 -3.91 11.30
C PRO A 105 -9.47 -5.43 11.24
N ALA A 106 -8.66 -6.17 12.01
CA ALA A 106 -8.70 -7.64 12.02
C ALA A 106 -10.10 -8.22 12.27
N ASP A 107 -10.87 -7.58 13.16
CA ASP A 107 -12.21 -8.02 13.58
C ASP A 107 -13.26 -7.99 12.47
N THR A 108 -12.98 -7.34 11.33
CA THR A 108 -13.92 -7.26 10.19
C THR A 108 -13.54 -8.18 9.04
N LEU A 109 -12.42 -8.92 9.14
CA LEU A 109 -11.95 -9.82 8.10
C LEU A 109 -12.19 -11.28 8.51
N ASP A 110 -12.57 -12.10 7.54
CA ASP A 110 -12.53 -13.55 7.68
C ASP A 110 -11.08 -14.06 7.87
N GLU A 111 -10.93 -15.25 8.46
CA GLU A 111 -9.62 -15.87 8.76
C GLU A 111 -8.73 -15.99 7.51
N ILE A 112 -9.31 -16.31 6.36
CA ILE A 112 -8.59 -16.41 5.08
C ILE A 112 -8.05 -15.04 4.66
N GLN A 113 -8.88 -13.99 4.74
CA GLN A 113 -8.49 -12.63 4.36
C GLN A 113 -7.43 -12.08 5.32
N LEU A 114 -7.53 -12.38 6.61
CA LEU A 114 -6.53 -12.04 7.62
C LEU A 114 -5.17 -12.67 7.29
N THR A 115 -5.17 -13.96 6.93
CA THR A 115 -3.96 -14.71 6.57
C THR A 115 -3.32 -14.15 5.29
N GLN A 116 -4.11 -13.90 4.26
CA GLN A 116 -3.65 -13.26 3.03
C GLN A 116 -3.02 -11.89 3.32
N ARG A 117 -3.63 -11.09 4.21
CA ARG A 117 -3.12 -9.75 4.54
C ARG A 117 -1.78 -9.81 5.23
N ASN A 118 -1.64 -10.72 6.18
CA ASN A 118 -0.38 -10.91 6.89
C ASN A 118 0.71 -11.43 5.94
N ALA A 119 0.38 -12.34 5.02
CA ALA A 119 1.31 -12.79 3.98
C ALA A 119 1.75 -11.64 3.06
N ALA A 120 0.82 -10.80 2.60
CA ALA A 120 1.12 -9.64 1.76
C ALA A 120 2.01 -8.62 2.48
N ARG A 121 1.73 -8.33 3.76
CA ARG A 121 2.56 -7.44 4.58
C ARG A 121 3.95 -8.00 4.85
N ALA A 122 4.07 -9.30 5.16
CA ALA A 122 5.35 -9.95 5.36
C ALA A 122 6.21 -9.91 4.09
N LEU A 123 5.60 -10.15 2.92
CA LEU A 123 6.28 -10.07 1.63
C LEU A 123 6.73 -8.63 1.32
N ALA A 124 5.87 -7.64 1.56
CA ALA A 124 6.23 -6.23 1.40
C ALA A 124 7.40 -5.82 2.32
N TYR A 125 7.40 -6.28 3.57
CA TYR A 125 8.51 -6.03 4.49
C TYR A 125 9.82 -6.66 4.01
N ASN A 126 9.77 -7.93 3.58
CA ASN A 126 10.95 -8.63 3.07
C ASN A 126 11.49 -8.00 1.77
N LEU A 127 10.63 -7.41 0.94
CA LEU A 127 11.06 -6.68 -0.25
C LEU A 127 11.57 -5.26 0.05
N LEU A 128 11.05 -4.60 1.08
CA LEU A 128 11.43 -3.24 1.49
C LEU A 128 12.85 -3.18 2.06
N LEU A 129 13.24 -4.20 2.84
CA LEU A 129 14.44 -4.15 3.64
C LEU A 129 15.75 -4.16 2.82
N PRO A 130 15.95 -5.02 1.80
CA PRO A 130 17.19 -5.02 1.00
C PRO A 130 17.51 -3.69 0.29
N PRO A 131 16.59 -3.06 -0.48
CA PRO A 131 16.91 -1.80 -1.16
C PRO A 131 17.16 -0.65 -0.16
N MET A 132 16.44 -0.64 0.97
CA MET A 132 16.72 0.29 2.07
C MET A 132 18.14 0.15 2.60
N LEU A 133 18.61 -1.08 2.87
CA LEU A 133 19.97 -1.32 3.32
C LEU A 133 21.02 -0.86 2.29
N VAL A 134 20.76 -1.09 1.00
CA VAL A 134 21.64 -0.62 -0.08
C VAL A 134 21.75 0.91 -0.08
N VAL A 135 20.62 1.61 -0.01
CA VAL A 135 20.62 3.09 0.01
C VAL A 135 21.33 3.63 1.25
N TYR A 136 21.10 3.04 2.43
CA TYR A 136 21.82 3.44 3.64
C TYR A 136 23.31 3.14 3.59
N ALA A 137 23.72 2.00 3.03
CA ALA A 137 25.13 1.68 2.84
C ALA A 137 25.81 2.74 1.95
N ILE A 138 25.16 3.14 0.85
CA ILE A 138 25.65 4.23 -0.02
C ILE A 138 25.80 5.52 0.78
N LEU A 139 24.77 5.94 1.53
CA LEU A 139 24.82 7.16 2.34
C LEU A 139 25.95 7.14 3.39
N ILE A 140 26.16 6.00 4.05
CA ILE A 140 27.25 5.83 5.03
C ILE A 140 28.61 6.02 4.32
N THR A 141 28.81 5.40 3.16
CA THR A 141 30.07 5.55 2.40
C THR A 141 30.29 6.99 1.91
N LEU A 142 29.20 7.69 1.58
CA LEU A 142 29.23 9.07 1.14
C LEU A 142 29.62 10.02 2.28
N SER A 143 29.15 9.73 3.49
CA SER A 143 29.44 10.50 4.71
C SER A 143 30.93 10.52 5.06
N LEU A 144 31.72 9.56 4.57
CA LEU A 144 33.17 9.52 4.79
C LEU A 144 33.95 10.49 3.87
N ARG A 145 33.28 11.13 2.90
CA ARG A 145 33.91 12.09 2.00
C ARG A 145 33.82 13.51 2.57
N GLU A 146 34.89 14.27 2.43
CA GLU A 146 34.93 15.68 2.86
C GLU A 146 33.99 16.58 2.04
N GLN A 147 33.75 16.23 0.77
CA GLN A 147 32.86 16.96 -0.12
C GLN A 147 31.97 15.97 -0.88
N VAL A 148 30.68 16.28 -0.91
CA VAL A 148 29.65 15.51 -1.60
C VAL A 148 28.83 16.45 -2.47
N ASP A 149 28.64 16.07 -3.73
CA ASP A 149 27.80 16.82 -4.66
C ASP A 149 26.33 16.80 -4.18
N GLY A 150 25.73 17.98 -4.05
CA GLY A 150 24.34 18.15 -3.66
C GLY A 150 23.35 17.51 -4.64
N THR A 151 23.71 17.43 -5.93
CA THR A 151 22.87 16.77 -6.93
C THR A 151 22.79 15.26 -6.70
N LEU A 152 23.90 14.63 -6.33
CA LEU A 152 23.96 13.21 -6.01
C LEU A 152 23.17 12.89 -4.73
N LEU A 153 23.26 13.74 -3.70
CA LEU A 153 22.43 13.63 -2.50
C LEU A 153 20.93 13.72 -2.82
N MET A 154 20.55 14.63 -3.71
CA MET A 154 19.16 14.76 -4.16
C MET A 154 18.67 13.49 -4.87
N SER A 155 19.47 12.93 -5.78
CA SER A 155 19.12 11.70 -6.51
C SER A 155 18.98 10.49 -5.57
N ILE A 156 19.83 10.39 -4.54
CA ILE A 156 19.70 9.36 -3.49
C ILE A 156 18.41 9.56 -2.69
N ALA A 157 18.08 10.81 -2.33
CA ALA A 157 16.84 11.10 -1.61
C ALA A 157 15.60 10.71 -2.42
N TRP A 158 15.59 10.98 -3.73
CA TRP A 158 14.52 10.53 -4.61
C TRP A 158 14.44 9.01 -4.69
N LEU A 159 15.58 8.31 -4.73
CA LEU A 159 15.62 6.86 -4.80
C LEU A 159 15.07 6.23 -3.53
N LEU A 160 15.37 6.82 -2.38
CA LEU A 160 14.81 6.43 -1.09
C LEU A 160 13.28 6.59 -1.09
N ILE A 161 12.78 7.78 -1.47
CA ILE A 161 11.34 8.05 -1.56
C ILE A 161 10.65 7.05 -2.50
N ALA A 162 11.19 6.86 -3.70
CA ALA A 162 10.67 5.95 -4.72
C ALA A 162 10.58 4.51 -4.22
N SER A 163 11.66 4.03 -3.58
CA SER A 163 11.76 2.66 -3.07
C SER A 163 10.76 2.40 -1.94
N VAL A 164 10.72 3.31 -0.95
CA VAL A 164 9.81 3.18 0.19
C VAL A 164 8.37 3.22 -0.26
N TYR A 165 8.03 4.22 -1.05
CA TYR A 165 6.67 4.42 -1.52
C TYR A 165 6.19 3.23 -2.36
N SER A 166 6.98 2.81 -3.36
CA SER A 166 6.58 1.69 -4.24
C SER A 166 6.39 0.39 -3.48
N LEU A 167 7.25 0.10 -2.50
CA LEU A 167 7.18 -1.13 -1.71
C LEU A 167 6.08 -1.07 -0.64
N SER A 168 5.74 0.12 -0.15
CA SER A 168 4.59 0.31 0.75
C SER A 168 3.24 0.01 0.09
N CYS A 169 3.15 0.14 -1.25
CA CYS A 169 1.96 -0.14 -2.04
C CYS A 169 1.79 -1.62 -2.41
N VAL A 170 2.81 -2.47 -2.15
CA VAL A 170 2.78 -3.90 -2.49
C VAL A 170 1.61 -4.65 -1.85
N PRO A 171 1.26 -4.45 -0.55
CA PRO A 171 0.12 -5.13 0.05
C PRO A 171 -1.21 -4.75 -0.61
N ASP A 172 -1.38 -3.49 -1.02
CA ASP A 172 -2.58 -3.00 -1.69
C ASP A 172 -2.73 -3.65 -3.07
N VAL A 173 -1.63 -3.76 -3.83
CA VAL A 173 -1.59 -4.42 -5.15
C VAL A 173 -1.80 -5.93 -5.06
N LEU A 174 -1.20 -6.60 -4.08
CA LEU A 174 -1.41 -8.03 -3.89
C LEU A 174 -2.87 -8.33 -3.51
N MET A 175 -3.43 -7.52 -2.62
CA MET A 175 -4.80 -7.71 -2.18
C MET A 175 -5.82 -7.51 -3.30
N SER A 176 -5.65 -6.48 -4.13
CA SER A 176 -6.54 -6.28 -5.26
C SER A 176 -6.50 -7.41 -6.28
N TRP A 177 -5.38 -8.14 -6.39
CA TRP A 177 -5.22 -9.29 -7.28
C TRP A 177 -5.81 -10.58 -6.70
N TRP A 178 -5.68 -10.79 -5.39
CA TRP A 178 -6.17 -11.97 -4.67
C TRP A 178 -7.66 -11.91 -4.36
N MET A 179 -8.23 -10.71 -4.26
CA MET A 179 -9.64 -10.54 -3.95
C MET A 179 -10.53 -11.17 -5.04
N GLN A 180 -11.47 -12.01 -4.61
CA GLN A 180 -12.49 -12.58 -5.48
C GLN A 180 -13.61 -11.55 -5.69
N ASP A 181 -14.42 -11.71 -6.74
CA ASP A 181 -15.64 -10.90 -6.88
C ASP A 181 -16.63 -11.33 -5.79
N PRO A 182 -17.34 -10.38 -5.15
CA PRO A 182 -18.43 -10.75 -4.25
C PRO A 182 -19.40 -11.65 -5.01
N GLU A 183 -19.79 -12.78 -4.40
CA GLU A 183 -20.80 -13.65 -5.00
C GLU A 183 -22.06 -12.82 -5.28
N PRO A 184 -22.70 -12.99 -6.45
CA PRO A 184 -23.95 -12.32 -6.71
C PRO A 184 -24.91 -12.67 -5.58
N GLU A 185 -25.49 -11.66 -4.92
CA GLU A 185 -26.64 -11.86 -4.04
C GLU A 185 -27.70 -12.54 -4.89
N TYR A 186 -27.80 -13.86 -4.79
CA TYR A 186 -28.96 -14.58 -5.29
C TYR A 186 -30.15 -13.92 -4.61
N PRO A 187 -31.18 -13.48 -5.36
CA PRO A 187 -32.40 -13.04 -4.73
C PRO A 187 -32.83 -14.17 -3.82
N SER A 188 -32.94 -13.90 -2.52
CA SER A 188 -33.52 -14.84 -1.59
C SER A 188 -34.90 -15.16 -2.15
N ASP A 189 -35.07 -16.38 -2.66
CA ASP A 189 -36.36 -16.95 -3.01
C ASP A 189 -37.17 -17.09 -1.71
N GLU A 190 -37.63 -15.96 -1.17
CA GLU A 190 -38.59 -15.89 -0.07
C GLU A 190 -39.94 -15.46 -0.65
N ASN A 191 -40.84 -16.45 -0.68
CA ASN A 191 -42.28 -16.36 -0.88
C ASN A 191 -42.95 -15.46 0.18
#